data_AF-A0A9P4SBI0-F1
#
_entry.id   AF-A0A9P4SBI0-F1
#
_cell.length_a   1.000
_cell.length_b   1.000
_cell.length_c   1.000
_cell.angle_alpha   90.00
_cell.angle_beta   90.00
_cell.angle_gamma   90.00
#
_symmetry.space_group_name_H-M   'P 1'
#
loop_
_entity.id
_entity.type
_entity.pdbx_description
1 polymer ?
#
loop_
_entity_poly.entity_id
_entity_poly.type
_entity_poly.pdbx_seq_one_letter_code
_entity_poly.pdbx_strand_id
1 'polypeptide(L)'
;KVIWLNDIVFTTQDILTLLSTNFGDYAAGCSLDFAKPPLYYDTFALRDIDGYKTATQTWPYFQSSTSRRALISNRAVPVQSCWNGMVVMNAQPFYAADPLKFRGIPDSFAELHLEGSECCLVHADNPLSASRGVWLNPNVRVDYNPKAYDIVNASPGEPWPSPRTRINGSWYNRWCRWTGAPRRILEGFVVTWRLRKWKSEAGANCLINEMQVLIENGWKHL
;
A
#
# COMPACT_ATOMS: atom_id res chain seq x y z
N LYS A 1 -16.36 7.17 10.55
CA LYS A 1 -15.17 6.85 9.72
C LYS A 1 -14.54 8.17 9.29
N VAL A 2 -13.23 8.21 9.01
CA VAL A 2 -12.54 9.39 8.45
C VAL A 2 -12.02 8.98 7.06
N ILE A 3 -12.24 9.83 6.05
CA ILE A 3 -11.79 9.57 4.68
C ILE A 3 -10.69 10.57 4.33
N TRP A 4 -9.57 10.07 3.85
CA TRP A 4 -8.44 10.85 3.35
C TRP A 4 -8.36 10.68 1.84
N LEU A 5 -8.17 11.79 1.14
CA LEU A 5 -8.14 11.86 -0.31
C LEU A 5 -6.87 12.59 -0.76
N ASN A 6 -6.18 12.01 -1.72
CA ASN A 6 -5.17 12.72 -2.51
C ASN A 6 -5.86 13.57 -3.60
N ASP A 7 -5.06 14.16 -4.48
CA ASP A 7 -5.43 14.86 -5.72
C ASP A 7 -5.85 13.90 -6.85
N ILE A 8 -6.76 12.98 -6.53
CA ILE A 8 -7.24 11.92 -7.43
C ILE A 8 -8.61 12.21 -8.05
N VAL A 9 -8.88 11.55 -9.17
CA VAL A 9 -10.21 11.39 -9.77
C VAL A 9 -10.92 10.21 -9.13
N PHE A 10 -12.15 10.44 -8.66
CA PHE A 10 -13.03 9.44 -8.07
C PHE A 10 -14.50 9.80 -8.29
N THR A 11 -15.39 8.84 -8.03
CA THR A 11 -16.84 9.00 -8.03
C THR A 11 -17.43 8.75 -6.64
N THR A 12 -18.69 9.13 -6.44
CA THR A 12 -19.44 8.78 -5.22
C THR A 12 -19.55 7.26 -5.04
N GLN A 13 -19.65 6.50 -6.15
CA GLN A 13 -19.69 5.04 -6.10
C GLN A 13 -18.37 4.46 -5.59
N ASP A 14 -17.22 5.05 -5.91
CA ASP A 14 -15.92 4.64 -5.37
C ASP A 14 -15.89 4.78 -3.85
N ILE A 15 -16.39 5.90 -3.32
CA ILE A 15 -16.47 6.15 -1.87
C ILE A 15 -17.39 5.13 -1.20
N LEU A 16 -18.59 4.89 -1.74
CA LEU A 16 -19.54 3.92 -1.18
C LEU A 16 -18.98 2.49 -1.21
N THR A 17 -18.30 2.13 -2.30
CA THR A 17 -17.65 0.82 -2.46
C THR A 17 -16.47 0.68 -1.48
N LEU A 18 -15.70 1.74 -1.26
CA LEU A 18 -14.62 1.74 -0.28
C LEU A 18 -15.13 1.64 1.15
N LEU A 19 -16.19 2.37 1.48
CA LEU A 19 -16.82 2.33 2.81
C LEU A 19 -17.34 0.92 3.14
N SER A 20 -17.84 0.18 2.16
CA SER A 20 -18.35 -1.19 2.29
C SER A 20 -17.29 -2.29 2.24
N THR A 21 -16.01 -1.95 2.09
CA THR A 21 -14.88 -2.91 2.15
C THR A 21 -15.00 -3.81 3.37
N ASN A 22 -14.80 -5.13 3.21
CA ASN A 22 -14.93 -6.11 4.30
C ASN A 22 -16.23 -5.93 5.14
N PHE A 23 -17.36 -5.71 4.46
CA PHE A 23 -18.67 -5.48 5.09
C PHE A 23 -18.72 -4.27 6.04
N GLY A 24 -17.80 -3.30 5.86
CA GLY A 24 -17.67 -2.13 6.72
C GLY A 24 -16.83 -2.34 7.98
N ASP A 25 -16.40 -3.57 8.26
CA ASP A 25 -15.62 -3.91 9.45
C ASP A 25 -14.12 -3.99 9.15
N TYR A 26 -13.41 -2.92 9.48
CA TYR A 26 -11.98 -2.79 9.28
C TYR A 26 -11.42 -1.65 10.14
N ALA A 27 -10.11 -1.72 10.41
CA ALA A 27 -9.37 -0.59 10.98
C ALA A 27 -9.14 0.47 9.90
N ALA A 28 -8.67 0.06 8.73
CA ALA A 28 -8.52 0.88 7.55
C ALA A 28 -8.84 0.11 6.25
N GLY A 29 -9.37 0.82 5.26
CA GLY A 29 -9.66 0.33 3.92
C GLY A 29 -9.15 1.31 2.86
N CYS A 30 -8.39 0.85 1.86
CA CYS A 30 -7.81 1.72 0.83
C CYS A 30 -8.25 1.34 -0.58
N SER A 31 -8.27 2.32 -1.48
CA SER A 31 -8.36 2.11 -2.92
C SER A 31 -7.03 1.64 -3.51
N LEU A 32 -6.99 1.41 -4.82
CA LEU A 32 -5.77 1.25 -5.59
C LEU A 32 -5.61 2.45 -6.53
N ASP A 33 -4.44 3.09 -6.54
CA ASP A 33 -4.17 4.27 -7.36
C ASP A 33 -3.30 3.97 -8.58
N PHE A 34 -3.52 4.77 -9.61
CA PHE A 34 -2.80 4.71 -10.87
C PHE A 34 -2.44 6.12 -11.32
N ALA A 35 -1.39 6.20 -12.13
CA ALA A 35 -1.02 7.42 -12.86
C ALA A 35 -0.72 7.10 -14.33
N LYS A 36 -0.09 5.95 -14.57
CA LYS A 36 0.17 5.38 -15.90
C LYS A 36 -0.23 3.90 -15.90
N PRO A 37 -1.53 3.57 -16.03
CA PRO A 37 -2.00 2.19 -16.15
C PRO A 37 -1.21 1.42 -17.22
N PRO A 38 -0.89 0.13 -17.01
CA PRO A 38 -1.40 -0.75 -15.95
C PRO A 38 -0.57 -0.75 -14.66
N LEU A 39 0.38 0.17 -14.50
CA LEU A 39 1.24 0.25 -13.31
C LEU A 39 0.48 1.00 -12.19
N TYR A 40 0.31 0.34 -11.05
CA TYR A 40 -0.20 1.04 -9.86
C TYR A 40 0.88 1.95 -9.27
N TYR A 41 0.47 3.09 -8.70
CA TYR A 41 1.36 4.20 -8.40
C TYR A 41 2.05 4.05 -7.03
N ASP A 42 1.29 4.01 -5.93
CA ASP A 42 1.86 4.10 -4.58
C ASP A 42 2.38 2.74 -4.07
N THR A 43 3.63 2.45 -4.43
CA THR A 43 4.39 1.28 -3.97
C THR A 43 5.03 1.47 -2.59
N PHE A 44 5.07 2.70 -2.07
CA PHE A 44 5.78 3.00 -0.84
C PHE A 44 4.94 2.65 0.39
N ALA A 45 3.65 3.02 0.41
CA ALA A 45 2.78 2.73 1.55
C ALA A 45 2.23 1.29 1.54
N LEU A 46 2.06 0.70 0.35
CA LEU A 46 1.46 -0.63 0.21
C LEU A 46 2.41 -1.74 0.69
N ARG A 47 2.00 -2.47 1.73
CA ARG A 47 2.67 -3.67 2.24
C ARG A 47 1.68 -4.81 2.31
N ASP A 48 2.03 -5.96 1.72
CA ASP A 48 1.16 -7.12 1.79
C ASP A 48 1.00 -7.65 3.23
N ILE A 49 0.16 -8.67 3.43
CA ILE A 49 -0.15 -9.15 4.78
C ILE A 49 1.07 -9.70 5.52
N ASP A 50 2.12 -10.10 4.80
CA ASP A 50 3.38 -10.56 5.38
C ASP A 50 4.37 -9.40 5.59
N GLY A 51 3.96 -8.15 5.28
CA GLY A 51 4.76 -6.94 5.43
C GLY A 51 5.69 -6.64 4.26
N TYR A 52 5.58 -7.38 3.15
CA TYR A 52 6.46 -7.19 2.01
C TYR A 52 5.97 -6.11 1.05
N LYS A 53 6.93 -5.43 0.41
CA LYS A 53 6.69 -4.68 -0.84
C LYS A 53 6.08 -5.62 -1.88
N THR A 54 5.27 -5.07 -2.78
CA THR A 54 4.73 -5.85 -3.90
C THR A 54 5.84 -6.46 -4.76
N ALA A 55 5.58 -7.63 -5.34
CA ALA A 55 6.48 -8.29 -6.29
C ALA A 55 6.61 -7.55 -7.63
N THR A 56 5.56 -6.84 -8.03
CA THR A 56 5.47 -6.11 -9.30
C THR A 56 4.40 -5.02 -9.21
N GLN A 57 4.49 -4.00 -10.05
CA GLN A 57 3.48 -2.95 -10.21
C GLN A 57 2.30 -3.35 -11.10
N THR A 58 2.32 -4.55 -11.69
CA THR A 58 1.22 -5.09 -12.48
C THR A 58 0.48 -6.19 -11.73
N TRP A 59 -0.80 -6.37 -12.04
CA TRP A 59 -1.63 -7.38 -11.40
C TRP A 59 -1.04 -8.79 -11.58
N PRO A 60 -0.99 -9.67 -10.55
CA PRO A 60 -1.62 -9.54 -9.22
C PRO A 60 -0.66 -9.09 -8.09
N TYR A 61 0.20 -8.09 -8.32
CA TYR A 61 1.04 -7.31 -7.38
C TYR A 61 1.83 -8.06 -6.29
N PHE A 62 1.18 -8.78 -5.38
CA PHE A 62 1.66 -9.20 -4.06
C PHE A 62 2.61 -10.41 -4.05
N GLN A 63 3.48 -10.44 -3.02
CA GLN A 63 4.33 -11.59 -2.70
C GLN A 63 3.55 -12.65 -1.93
N SER A 64 2.84 -12.21 -0.89
CA SER A 64 2.05 -13.05 0.00
C SER A 64 1.03 -13.85 -0.79
N SER A 65 0.95 -15.14 -0.50
CA SER A 65 -0.06 -16.01 -1.10
C SER A 65 -1.48 -15.64 -0.65
N THR A 66 -1.62 -15.07 0.54
CA THR A 66 -2.91 -14.69 1.12
C THR A 66 -3.45 -13.44 0.43
N SER A 67 -2.67 -12.35 0.40
CA SER A 67 -3.06 -11.12 -0.30
C SER A 67 -3.29 -11.38 -1.80
N ARG A 68 -2.40 -12.16 -2.45
CA ARG A 68 -2.55 -12.49 -3.88
C ARG A 68 -3.80 -13.31 -4.17
N ARG A 69 -4.14 -14.32 -3.36
CA ARG A 69 -5.37 -15.12 -3.57
C ARG A 69 -6.62 -14.26 -3.40
N ALA A 70 -6.66 -13.37 -2.41
CA ALA A 70 -7.77 -12.44 -2.23
C ALA A 70 -7.95 -11.54 -3.46
N LEU A 71 -6.84 -10.97 -3.98
CA LEU A 71 -6.83 -10.14 -5.18
C LEU A 71 -7.28 -10.93 -6.42
N ILE A 72 -6.77 -12.16 -6.60
CA ILE A 72 -7.18 -13.02 -7.71
C ILE A 72 -8.67 -13.34 -7.64
N SER A 73 -9.24 -13.50 -6.44
CA SER A 73 -10.68 -13.67 -6.26
C SER A 73 -11.47 -12.37 -6.30
N ASN A 74 -10.84 -11.23 -6.59
CA ASN A 74 -11.45 -9.90 -6.61
C ASN A 74 -12.18 -9.53 -5.30
N ARG A 75 -11.65 -10.02 -4.16
CA ARG A 75 -12.14 -9.76 -2.80
C ARG A 75 -11.29 -8.69 -2.11
N ALA A 76 -11.81 -8.14 -1.01
CA ALA A 76 -11.01 -7.30 -0.11
C ALA A 76 -9.71 -8.02 0.26
N VAL A 77 -8.59 -7.34 0.06
CA VAL A 77 -7.26 -7.92 0.15
C VAL A 77 -6.64 -7.56 1.51
N PRO A 78 -6.33 -8.54 2.38
CA PRO A 78 -5.65 -8.25 3.63
C PRO A 78 -4.23 -7.77 3.34
N VAL A 79 -3.84 -6.68 3.99
CA VAL A 79 -2.55 -6.01 3.87
C VAL A 79 -2.11 -5.54 5.26
N GLN A 80 -0.83 -5.23 5.44
CA GLN A 80 -0.39 -4.56 6.68
C GLN A 80 -0.58 -3.04 6.60
N SER A 81 -0.50 -2.48 5.41
CA SER A 81 -0.68 -1.04 5.18
C SER A 81 -1.03 -0.75 3.72
N CYS A 82 -1.73 0.35 3.51
CA CYS A 82 -2.06 0.90 2.19
C CYS A 82 -2.43 2.39 2.29
N TRP A 83 -2.34 3.12 1.18
CA TRP A 83 -2.84 4.50 1.10
C TRP A 83 -3.47 4.74 -0.27
N ASN A 84 -2.66 4.61 -1.32
CA ASN A 84 -3.10 4.39 -2.69
C ASN A 84 -4.27 5.29 -3.15
N GLY A 85 -4.09 6.60 -2.95
CA GLY A 85 -4.96 7.68 -3.43
C GLY A 85 -6.17 8.01 -2.54
N MET A 86 -6.78 7.01 -1.91
CA MET A 86 -7.94 7.21 -1.04
C MET A 86 -8.00 6.11 0.04
N VAL A 87 -8.07 6.55 1.30
CA VAL A 87 -8.13 5.64 2.46
C VAL A 87 -9.23 6.06 3.43
N VAL A 88 -9.95 5.06 3.94
CA VAL A 88 -10.96 5.22 4.99
C VAL A 88 -10.46 4.54 6.25
N MET A 89 -10.46 5.27 7.36
CA MET A 89 -10.08 4.73 8.67
C MET A 89 -11.25 4.76 9.64
N ASN A 90 -11.24 3.83 10.60
CA ASN A 90 -12.11 3.95 11.77
C ASN A 90 -11.77 5.25 12.50
N ALA A 91 -12.81 6.01 12.89
CA ALA A 91 -12.62 7.29 13.54
C ALA A 91 -12.22 7.17 15.02
N GLN A 92 -12.59 6.06 15.67
CA GLN A 92 -12.41 5.88 17.11
C GLN A 92 -10.97 6.12 17.59
N PRO A 93 -9.91 5.60 16.94
CA PRO A 93 -8.53 5.86 17.38
C PRO A 93 -8.13 7.33 17.38
N PHE A 94 -8.71 8.17 16.52
CA PHE A 94 -8.39 9.60 16.45
C PHE A 94 -9.01 10.43 17.60
N TYR A 95 -10.00 9.88 18.30
CA TYR A 95 -10.67 10.52 19.42
C TYR A 95 -10.37 9.83 20.77
N ALA A 96 -9.42 8.89 20.80
CA ALA A 96 -9.00 8.22 22.03
C ALA A 96 -8.21 9.17 22.95
N ALA A 97 -8.05 8.78 24.22
CA ALA A 97 -7.27 9.55 25.19
C ALA A 97 -5.80 9.73 24.78
N ASP A 98 -5.23 8.70 24.13
CA ASP A 98 -4.00 8.80 23.35
C ASP A 98 -4.38 8.69 21.86
N PRO A 99 -4.55 9.81 21.15
CA PRO A 99 -5.04 9.80 19.77
C PRO A 99 -4.03 9.20 18.80
N LEU A 100 -4.53 8.45 17.82
CA LEU A 100 -3.76 8.08 16.63
C LEU A 100 -3.27 9.34 15.91
N LYS A 101 -1.96 9.42 15.67
CA LYS A 101 -1.30 10.55 15.02
C LYS A 101 -0.49 10.08 13.83
N PHE A 102 -0.42 10.91 12.80
CA PHE A 102 0.59 10.75 11.76
C PHE A 102 1.94 11.11 12.34
N ARG A 103 2.96 10.32 12.00
CA ARG A 103 4.34 10.55 12.40
C ARG A 103 5.30 10.05 11.34
N GLY A 104 6.47 10.66 11.31
CA GLY A 104 7.65 10.09 10.66
C GLY A 104 8.39 9.11 11.57
N ILE A 105 9.47 8.56 11.04
CA ILE A 105 10.51 7.93 11.85
C ILE A 105 11.46 8.99 12.42
N PRO A 106 12.18 8.72 13.52
CA PRO A 106 13.14 9.66 14.07
C PRO A 106 14.23 10.07 13.06
N ASP A 107 14.61 11.35 13.02
CA ASP A 107 15.57 11.89 12.04
C ASP A 107 16.92 11.15 12.01
N SER A 108 17.35 10.61 13.15
CA SER A 108 18.58 9.80 13.24
C SER A 108 18.56 8.52 12.38
N PHE A 109 17.39 8.08 11.90
CA PHE A 109 17.30 6.98 10.94
C PHE A 109 17.83 7.36 9.55
N ALA A 110 17.80 8.65 9.20
CA ALA A 110 18.37 9.14 7.94
C ALA A 110 19.88 8.90 7.88
N GLU A 111 20.60 9.00 9.02
CA GLU A 111 22.03 8.65 9.10
C GLU A 111 22.29 7.17 8.73
N LEU A 112 21.28 6.32 8.91
CA LEU A 112 21.31 4.91 8.53
C LEU A 112 20.71 4.67 7.15
N HIS A 113 20.37 5.70 6.36
CA HIS A 113 19.65 5.58 5.09
C HIS A 113 18.41 4.70 5.23
N LEU A 114 17.60 5.02 6.24
CA LEU A 114 16.29 4.44 6.44
C LEU A 114 15.25 5.52 6.29
N GLU A 115 14.20 5.20 5.53
CA GLU A 115 13.02 6.04 5.37
C GLU A 115 11.76 5.25 5.69
N GLY A 116 10.75 5.94 6.22
CA GLY A 116 9.47 5.36 6.57
C GLY A 116 8.33 6.27 6.11
N SER A 117 7.36 5.69 5.41
CA SER A 117 6.17 6.40 4.95
C SER A 117 5.20 6.60 6.11
N GLU A 118 4.80 7.85 6.41
CA GLU A 118 3.74 8.13 7.39
C GLU A 118 2.42 7.42 7.02
N CYS A 119 2.12 7.33 5.72
CA CYS A 119 0.95 6.65 5.16
C CYS A 119 0.98 5.14 5.43
N CYS A 120 2.16 4.58 5.69
CA CYS A 120 2.34 3.20 6.15
C CYS A 120 2.30 3.11 7.69
N LEU A 121 3.07 3.96 8.37
CA LEU A 121 3.27 3.92 9.83
C LEU A 121 1.96 4.09 10.61
N VAL A 122 1.05 4.93 10.11
CA VAL A 122 -0.27 5.14 10.74
C VAL A 122 -1.06 3.84 10.91
N HIS A 123 -0.84 2.82 10.07
CA HIS A 123 -1.47 1.52 10.21
C HIS A 123 -0.81 0.64 11.27
N ALA A 124 0.51 0.73 11.43
CA ALA A 124 1.24 0.04 12.48
C ALA A 124 0.88 0.59 13.87
N ASP A 125 0.64 1.89 13.96
CA ASP A 125 0.27 2.58 15.19
C ASP A 125 -1.23 2.49 15.51
N ASN A 126 -2.07 2.14 14.54
CA ASN A 126 -3.51 2.04 14.74
C ASN A 126 -3.84 0.78 15.58
N PRO A 127 -4.37 0.95 16.82
CA PRO A 127 -4.63 -0.17 17.72
C PRO A 127 -5.70 -1.13 17.19
N LEU A 128 -6.53 -0.69 16.25
CA LEU A 128 -7.53 -1.55 15.62
C LEU A 128 -6.97 -2.43 14.51
N SER A 129 -5.78 -2.15 13.98
CA SER A 129 -5.19 -2.92 12.88
C SER A 129 -5.05 -4.41 13.22
N ALA A 130 -4.66 -4.73 14.46
CA ALA A 130 -4.51 -6.12 14.90
C ALA A 130 -5.86 -6.87 15.01
N SER A 131 -6.95 -6.18 15.37
CA SER A 131 -8.25 -6.81 15.63
C SER A 131 -9.21 -6.77 14.42
N ARG A 132 -9.12 -5.72 13.59
CA ARG A 132 -10.02 -5.50 12.45
C ARG A 132 -9.32 -5.51 11.08
N GLY A 133 -8.00 -5.47 11.07
CA GLY A 133 -7.20 -5.56 9.85
C GLY A 133 -7.21 -4.29 8.99
N VAL A 134 -6.27 -4.27 8.04
CA VAL A 134 -6.17 -3.29 6.96
C VAL A 134 -6.46 -3.99 5.64
N TRP A 135 -7.27 -3.35 4.79
CA TRP A 135 -7.81 -3.99 3.60
C TRP A 135 -7.65 -3.10 2.38
N LEU A 136 -7.01 -3.61 1.33
CA LEU A 136 -7.04 -3.00 0.01
C LEU A 136 -8.31 -3.47 -0.72
N ASN A 137 -9.10 -2.57 -1.29
CA ASN A 137 -10.27 -2.89 -2.09
C ASN A 137 -9.96 -2.83 -3.60
N PRO A 138 -9.83 -3.97 -4.30
CA PRO A 138 -9.46 -3.98 -5.73
C PRO A 138 -10.57 -3.47 -6.67
N ASN A 139 -11.77 -3.25 -6.13
CA ASN A 139 -12.91 -2.70 -6.88
C ASN A 139 -12.97 -1.18 -6.83
N VAL A 140 -12.09 -0.53 -6.05
CA VAL A 140 -11.99 0.92 -5.96
C VAL A 140 -10.67 1.33 -6.59
N ARG A 141 -10.73 1.76 -7.85
CA ARG A 141 -9.54 2.11 -8.65
C ARG A 141 -9.62 3.60 -8.99
N VAL A 142 -8.71 4.36 -8.40
CA VAL A 142 -8.64 5.82 -8.53
C VAL A 142 -7.39 6.20 -9.33
N ASP A 143 -7.36 7.41 -9.88
CA ASP A 143 -6.24 7.84 -10.73
C ASP A 143 -5.99 9.35 -10.63
N TYR A 144 -4.75 9.80 -10.83
CA TYR A 144 -4.39 11.22 -10.85
C TYR A 144 -4.77 11.93 -12.15
N ASN A 145 -5.29 11.21 -13.17
CA ASN A 145 -5.74 11.81 -14.42
C ASN A 145 -7.01 11.13 -14.99
N PRO A 146 -8.01 11.89 -15.49
CA PRO A 146 -9.28 11.33 -15.96
C PRO A 146 -9.16 10.23 -17.03
N LYS A 147 -8.26 10.39 -18.01
CA LYS A 147 -8.09 9.37 -19.08
C LYS A 147 -7.63 8.03 -18.52
N ALA A 148 -6.84 8.07 -17.46
CA ALA A 148 -6.26 6.89 -16.86
C ALA A 148 -7.26 6.23 -15.87
N TYR A 149 -8.08 7.05 -15.19
CA TYR A 149 -9.28 6.60 -14.48
C TYR A 149 -10.23 5.82 -15.42
N ASP A 150 -10.51 6.35 -16.61
CA ASP A 150 -11.37 5.69 -17.59
C ASP A 150 -10.81 4.33 -18.04
N ILE A 151 -9.49 4.20 -18.18
CA ILE A 151 -8.84 2.92 -18.57
C ILE A 151 -9.04 1.86 -17.49
N VAL A 152 -8.84 2.21 -16.22
CA VAL A 152 -8.96 1.24 -15.12
C VAL A 152 -10.41 0.95 -14.73
N ASN A 153 -11.36 1.79 -15.16
CA ASN A 153 -12.79 1.64 -14.89
C ASN A 153 -13.65 1.38 -16.14
N ALA A 154 -13.03 1.06 -17.28
CA ALA A 154 -13.71 0.88 -18.57
C ALA A 154 -14.80 -0.22 -18.61
N SER A 155 -14.81 -1.14 -17.65
CA SER A 155 -15.79 -2.23 -17.57
C SER A 155 -16.37 -2.32 -16.16
N PRO A 156 -17.32 -1.42 -15.80
CA PRO A 156 -17.96 -1.44 -14.49
C PRO A 156 -18.63 -2.79 -14.21
N GLY A 157 -18.42 -3.32 -13.01
CA GLY A 157 -18.97 -4.63 -12.59
C GLY A 157 -18.16 -5.85 -13.02
N GLU A 158 -17.21 -5.70 -13.96
CA GLU A 158 -16.32 -6.78 -14.37
C GLU A 158 -14.98 -6.73 -13.60
N PRO A 159 -14.36 -7.90 -13.31
CA PRO A 159 -13.04 -7.92 -12.70
C PRO A 159 -11.99 -7.28 -13.62
N TRP A 160 -11.30 -6.26 -13.13
CA TRP A 160 -10.11 -5.70 -13.77
C TRP A 160 -8.87 -6.51 -13.34
N PRO A 161 -7.89 -6.76 -14.21
CA PRO A 161 -7.84 -6.45 -15.65
C PRO A 161 -8.47 -7.56 -16.49
N SER A 162 -8.41 -7.43 -17.83
CA SER A 162 -8.94 -8.43 -18.76
C SER A 162 -8.45 -9.86 -18.45
N PRO A 163 -9.23 -10.92 -18.77
CA PRO A 163 -8.85 -12.30 -18.49
C PRO A 163 -7.46 -12.69 -19.04
N ARG A 164 -7.12 -12.24 -20.25
CA ARG A 164 -5.79 -12.47 -20.86
C ARG A 164 -4.68 -11.83 -20.04
N THR A 165 -4.88 -10.58 -19.62
CA THR A 165 -3.95 -9.85 -18.75
C THR A 165 -3.78 -10.56 -17.40
N ARG A 166 -4.85 -11.13 -16.84
CA ARG A 166 -4.79 -11.89 -15.58
C ARG A 166 -3.96 -13.16 -15.71
N ILE A 167 -4.11 -13.90 -16.80
CA ILE A 167 -3.28 -15.10 -17.05
C ILE A 167 -1.81 -14.71 -17.17
N ASN A 168 -1.49 -13.76 -18.06
CA ASN A 168 -0.10 -13.32 -18.28
C ASN A 168 0.51 -12.69 -17.02
N GLY A 169 -0.26 -11.87 -16.31
CA GLY A 169 0.15 -11.23 -15.07
C GLY A 169 0.44 -12.23 -13.96
N SER A 170 -0.31 -13.33 -13.87
CA SER A 170 -0.06 -14.40 -12.90
C SER A 170 1.30 -15.08 -13.14
N TRP A 171 1.65 -15.34 -14.41
CA TRP A 171 2.96 -15.88 -14.79
C TRP A 171 4.08 -14.87 -14.55
N TYR A 172 3.85 -13.61 -14.93
CA TYR A 172 4.82 -12.53 -14.73
C TYR A 172 5.10 -12.28 -13.24
N ASN A 173 4.07 -12.25 -12.40
CA ASN A 173 4.24 -12.15 -10.95
C ASN A 173 5.06 -13.34 -10.43
N ARG A 174 4.74 -14.58 -10.81
CA ARG A 174 5.53 -15.76 -10.43
C ARG A 174 7.01 -15.60 -10.80
N TRP A 175 7.30 -15.12 -12.00
CA TRP A 175 8.66 -14.81 -12.45
C TRP A 175 9.34 -13.75 -11.57
N CYS A 176 8.70 -12.60 -11.34
CA CYS A 176 9.23 -11.51 -10.50
C CYS A 176 9.47 -11.93 -9.04
N ARG A 177 8.64 -12.83 -8.50
CA ARG A 177 8.88 -13.40 -7.16
C ARG A 177 10.16 -14.23 -7.16
N TRP A 178 10.39 -15.06 -8.18
CA TRP A 178 11.58 -15.90 -8.23
C TRP A 178 12.85 -15.08 -8.49
N THR A 179 12.86 -14.24 -9.54
CA THR A 179 14.04 -13.46 -9.92
C THR A 179 14.39 -12.35 -8.94
N GLY A 180 13.39 -11.74 -8.30
CA GLY A 180 13.61 -10.66 -7.34
C GLY A 180 13.90 -11.13 -5.90
N ALA A 181 13.85 -12.44 -5.62
CA ALA A 181 14.06 -12.95 -4.25
C ALA A 181 15.42 -12.57 -3.65
N PRO A 182 16.56 -12.72 -4.36
CA PRO A 182 17.86 -12.38 -3.79
C PRO A 182 17.96 -10.91 -3.37
N ARG A 183 17.50 -10.00 -4.25
CA ARG A 183 17.50 -8.55 -3.99
C ARG A 183 16.67 -8.21 -2.75
N ARG A 184 15.46 -8.76 -2.62
CA ARG A 184 14.57 -8.47 -1.48
C ARG A 184 15.09 -9.03 -0.17
N ILE A 185 15.69 -10.21 -0.19
CA ILE A 185 16.30 -10.80 1.01
C ILE A 185 17.46 -9.91 1.48
N LEU A 186 18.31 -9.47 0.55
CA LEU A 186 19.40 -8.55 0.87
C LEU A 186 18.89 -7.22 1.42
N GLU A 187 17.90 -6.61 0.78
CA GLU A 187 17.29 -5.36 1.23
C GLU A 187 16.70 -5.49 2.65
N GLY A 188 15.90 -6.55 2.89
CA GLY A 188 15.31 -6.81 4.21
C GLY A 188 16.36 -7.07 5.29
N PHE A 189 17.46 -7.76 4.95
CA PHE A 189 18.59 -7.95 5.86
C PHE A 189 19.26 -6.62 6.19
N VAL A 190 19.53 -5.77 5.20
CA VAL A 190 20.15 -4.45 5.40
C VAL A 190 19.28 -3.57 6.30
N VAL A 191 17.98 -3.48 6.01
CA VAL A 191 17.03 -2.70 6.83
C VAL A 191 16.99 -3.23 8.26
N THR A 192 16.85 -4.54 8.44
CA THR A 192 16.80 -5.17 9.78
C THR A 192 18.09 -4.96 10.56
N TRP A 193 19.24 -5.11 9.91
CA TRP A 193 20.54 -4.92 10.54
C TRP A 193 20.77 -3.47 10.99
N ARG A 194 20.37 -2.49 10.16
CA ARG A 194 20.43 -1.07 10.51
C ARG A 194 19.48 -0.72 11.65
N LEU A 195 18.25 -1.23 11.60
CA LEU A 195 17.27 -1.04 12.67
C LEU A 195 17.83 -1.56 14.01
N ARG A 196 18.44 -2.75 14.03
CA ARG A 196 19.06 -3.34 15.24
C ARG A 196 20.22 -2.52 15.81
N LYS A 197 20.94 -1.74 14.98
CA LYS A 197 22.00 -0.85 15.47
C LYS A 197 21.45 0.37 16.21
N TRP A 198 20.21 0.75 15.91
CA TRP A 198 19.56 1.90 16.51
C TRP A 198 18.64 1.46 17.66
N LYS A 199 17.40 1.05 17.38
CA LYS A 199 16.36 0.51 18.31
C LYS A 199 15.26 -0.19 17.50
N SER A 200 14.26 -0.77 18.16
CA SER A 200 13.06 -1.31 17.50
C SER A 200 12.13 -0.21 17.00
N GLU A 201 11.43 -0.47 15.90
CA GLU A 201 10.36 0.36 15.33
C GLU A 201 9.13 -0.54 15.11
N ALA A 202 7.96 -0.12 15.59
CA ALA A 202 6.72 -0.88 15.45
C ALA A 202 6.32 -1.05 13.98
N GLY A 203 6.55 -0.02 13.17
CA GLY A 203 6.36 -0.04 11.71
C GLY A 203 7.60 -0.47 10.92
N ALA A 204 8.35 -1.47 11.38
CA ALA A 204 9.58 -1.92 10.71
C ALA A 204 9.36 -2.34 9.24
N ASN A 205 8.18 -2.87 8.91
CA ASN A 205 7.74 -3.22 7.56
C ASN A 205 7.55 -1.99 6.63
N CYS A 206 7.37 -0.81 7.20
CA CYS A 206 7.26 0.45 6.47
C CYS A 206 8.62 1.01 6.05
N LEU A 207 9.71 0.51 6.66
CA LEU A 207 11.05 1.02 6.42
C LEU A 207 11.62 0.54 5.08
N ILE A 208 12.30 1.45 4.41
CA ILE A 208 13.02 1.17 3.16
C ILE A 208 14.47 1.62 3.26
N ASN A 209 15.33 0.94 2.52
CA ASN A 209 16.74 1.31 2.37
C ASN A 209 16.88 2.39 1.29
N GLU A 210 16.50 3.61 1.62
CA GLU A 210 16.65 4.81 0.78
C GLU A 210 17.00 6.01 1.66
N MET A 211 17.50 7.07 1.03
CA MET A 211 17.67 8.38 1.66
C MET A 211 17.31 9.49 0.66
N GLN A 212 16.46 10.41 1.06
CA GLN A 212 16.09 11.59 0.31
C GLN A 212 16.90 12.77 0.81
N VAL A 213 17.60 13.42 -0.10
CA VAL A 213 18.32 14.65 0.16
C VAL A 213 17.76 15.76 -0.71
N LEU A 214 17.60 16.94 -0.13
CA LEU A 214 17.23 18.14 -0.87
C LEU A 214 18.47 18.63 -1.62
N ILE A 215 18.37 18.66 -2.95
CA ILE A 215 19.35 19.24 -3.87
C ILE A 215 18.75 20.49 -4.51
N GLU A 216 19.59 21.29 -5.18
CA GLU A 216 19.21 22.59 -5.77
C GLU A 216 17.96 22.52 -6.69
N ASN A 217 17.73 21.37 -7.35
CA ASN A 217 16.61 21.15 -8.27
C ASN A 217 15.51 20.22 -7.71
N GLY A 218 15.44 20.03 -6.39
CA GLY A 218 14.39 19.24 -5.73
C GLY A 218 14.93 18.07 -4.89
N TRP A 219 14.18 16.99 -4.82
CA TRP A 219 14.56 15.81 -4.02
C TRP A 219 15.37 14.81 -4.83
N LYS A 220 16.41 14.24 -4.23
CA LYS A 220 17.20 13.15 -4.80
C LYS A 220 17.19 11.94 -3.87
N HIS A 221 16.86 10.79 -4.43
CA HIS A 221 16.96 9.49 -3.75
C HIS A 221 18.39 8.94 -3.89
N LEU A 222 18.95 8.49 -2.77
CA LEU A 222 20.29 7.88 -2.64
C LEU A 222 20.19 6.46 -2.08
#